data_AF-A0A2M7YX86-F1
#
_entry.id   AF-A0A2M7YX86-F1
#
_cell.length_a   1.000
_cell.length_b   1.000
_cell.length_c   1.000
_cell.angle_alpha   90.00
_cell.angle_beta   90.00
_cell.angle_gamma   90.00
#
_symmetry.space_group_name_H-M   'P 1'
#
loop_
_entity.id
_entity.type
_entity.pdbx_description
1 polymer ?
#
loop_
_entity_poly.entity_id
_entity_poly.type
_entity_poly.pdbx_seq_one_letter_code
_entity_poly.pdbx_strand_id
1 'polypeptide(L)'
;MSLGTEVCFVPGGAGFKKRGPGYRYLAIREVLPQLELPGMEAPGLPFPVMSMANDRYKLTGLVTNRTIAAEELIWWSRERCGESEQTHAVMKDDLAGGRLPSGLFGANAAWWQMMILALNLNAALQRLALGKSWVKKRMKAMRFSLLNIPGRVVHHGNRLWIQVADLGQRLETLLAARSRILALATGPPG
;
A
#
# COMPACT_ATOMS: atom_id res chain seq x y z
N MET A 1 6.55 -4.82 -23.80
CA MET A 1 5.15 -4.53 -24.21
C MET A 1 4.32 -5.75 -23.85
N SER A 2 3.22 -5.60 -23.11
CA SER A 2 2.39 -6.74 -22.71
C SER A 2 1.19 -6.83 -23.65
N LEU A 3 0.97 -7.99 -24.25
CA LEU A 3 -0.14 -8.24 -25.15
C LEU A 3 -1.19 -9.06 -24.39
N GLY A 4 -2.42 -8.55 -24.34
CA GLY A 4 -3.57 -9.23 -23.76
C GLY A 4 -4.50 -9.74 -24.84
N THR A 5 -4.93 -11.00 -24.73
CA THR A 5 -5.92 -11.56 -25.64
C THR A 5 -7.06 -12.16 -24.83
N GLU A 6 -8.30 -11.92 -25.28
CA GLU A 6 -9.47 -12.56 -24.71
C GLU A 6 -9.54 -14.01 -25.17
N VAL A 7 -9.72 -14.91 -24.20
CA VAL A 7 -9.79 -16.34 -24.44
C VAL A 7 -11.23 -16.77 -24.19
N CYS A 8 -11.85 -17.38 -25.20
CA CYS A 8 -13.13 -18.05 -25.04
C CYS A 8 -12.92 -19.31 -24.19
N PHE A 9 -13.03 -19.16 -22.88
CA PHE A 9 -12.90 -20.25 -21.92
C PHE A 9 -14.17 -20.33 -21.09
N VAL A 10 -14.76 -21.53 -20.99
CA VAL A 10 -15.90 -21.81 -20.13
C VAL A 10 -15.47 -22.92 -19.17
N PRO A 11 -15.26 -22.63 -17.88
CA PRO A 11 -14.83 -23.65 -16.93
C PRO A 11 -15.96 -24.68 -16.73
N GLY A 12 -15.61 -25.96 -16.67
CA GLY A 12 -16.56 -27.05 -16.50
C GLY A 12 -17.38 -27.03 -15.21
N GLY A 13 -17.14 -26.09 -14.28
CA GLY A 13 -17.91 -25.91 -13.04
C GLY A 13 -18.74 -24.61 -12.97
N ALA A 14 -18.57 -23.66 -13.91
CA ALA A 14 -19.29 -22.39 -13.90
C ALA A 14 -19.73 -21.99 -15.31
N GLY A 15 -21.04 -21.84 -15.54
CA GLY A 15 -21.59 -21.44 -16.84
C GLY A 15 -22.87 -22.15 -17.29
N PHE A 16 -23.40 -23.10 -16.53
CA PHE A 16 -24.54 -23.94 -16.97
C PHE A 16 -25.93 -23.28 -16.91
N LYS A 17 -26.05 -22.05 -16.39
CA LYS A 17 -27.35 -21.37 -16.24
C LYS A 17 -27.44 -20.22 -17.24
N LYS A 18 -28.57 -20.11 -17.97
CA LYS A 18 -28.87 -19.00 -18.89
C LYS A 18 -28.76 -17.59 -18.25
N ARG A 19 -28.84 -17.48 -16.92
CA ARG A 19 -28.66 -16.23 -16.13
C ARG A 19 -27.46 -16.29 -15.19
N GLY A 20 -26.41 -17.04 -15.54
CA GLY A 20 -25.16 -17.06 -14.77
C GLY A 20 -24.34 -15.78 -14.99
N PRO A 21 -23.41 -15.46 -14.08
CA PRO A 21 -22.46 -14.36 -14.29
C PRO A 21 -21.62 -14.64 -15.55
N GLY A 22 -21.63 -13.69 -16.49
CA GLY A 22 -20.80 -13.73 -17.69
C GLY A 22 -19.36 -13.39 -17.35
N TYR A 23 -18.53 -14.42 -17.13
CA TYR A 23 -17.11 -14.23 -16.90
C TYR A 23 -16.37 -14.14 -18.23
N ARG A 24 -15.45 -13.19 -18.31
CA ARG A 24 -14.47 -13.01 -19.37
C ARG A 24 -13.11 -13.48 -18.87
N TYR A 25 -12.39 -14.17 -19.74
CA TYR A 25 -11.08 -14.75 -19.44
C TYR A 25 -10.05 -14.10 -20.35
N LEU A 26 -9.00 -13.56 -19.76
CA LEU A 26 -7.93 -12.88 -20.46
C LEU A 26 -6.61 -13.56 -20.16
N ALA A 27 -5.83 -13.80 -21.21
CA ALA A 27 -4.45 -14.25 -21.09
C ALA A 27 -3.53 -13.07 -21.42
N ILE A 28 -2.73 -12.66 -20.45
CA ILE A 28 -1.75 -11.59 -20.58
C ILE A 28 -0.38 -12.22 -20.75
N ARG A 29 0.34 -11.81 -21.80
CA ARG A 29 1.70 -12.27 -22.09
C ARG A 29 2.66 -11.11 -21.91
N GLU A 30 3.70 -11.32 -21.11
CA GLU A 30 4.77 -10.34 -20.90
C GLU A 30 6.09 -10.98 -21.34
N VAL A 31 6.77 -10.37 -22.32
CA VAL A 31 8.09 -10.83 -22.77
C VAL A 31 9.07 -10.75 -21.59
N LEU A 32 9.76 -11.85 -21.31
CA LEU A 32 10.83 -11.90 -20.31
C LEU A 32 12.15 -11.52 -20.99
N PRO A 33 12.80 -10.42 -20.61
CA PRO A 33 14.02 -9.95 -21.27
C PRO A 33 15.29 -10.74 -20.89
N GLN A 34 15.15 -11.83 -20.13
CA GLN A 34 16.30 -12.53 -19.56
C GLN A 34 16.90 -13.52 -20.57
N LEU A 35 18.06 -13.17 -21.14
CA LEU A 35 18.92 -14.09 -21.87
C LEU A 35 19.41 -15.18 -20.91
N GLU A 36 19.22 -16.44 -21.28
CA GLU A 36 19.89 -17.55 -20.64
C GLU A 36 21.39 -17.45 -20.94
N LEU A 37 22.23 -17.50 -19.89
CA LEU A 37 23.67 -17.58 -20.08
C LEU A 37 23.99 -19.00 -20.59
N PRO A 38 24.76 -19.15 -21.69
CA PRO A 38 25.08 -20.46 -22.23
C PRO A 38 25.70 -21.37 -21.15
N GLY A 39 25.08 -22.52 -20.89
CA GLY A 39 25.57 -23.51 -19.92
C GLY A 39 24.99 -23.42 -18.50
N MET A 40 24.04 -22.53 -18.22
CA MET A 40 23.30 -22.52 -16.95
C MET A 40 21.88 -23.06 -17.12
N GLU A 41 21.47 -23.98 -16.23
CA GLU A 41 20.06 -24.36 -16.11
C GLU A 41 19.23 -23.14 -15.73
N ALA A 42 18.12 -22.91 -16.44
CA ALA A 42 17.24 -21.80 -16.17
C ALA A 42 16.68 -21.91 -14.74
N PRO A 43 16.81 -20.88 -13.88
CA PRO A 43 16.24 -20.93 -12.55
C PRO A 43 14.71 -21.08 -12.64
N GLY A 44 14.15 -21.94 -11.79
CA GLY A 44 12.70 -22.07 -11.64
C GLY A 44 12.10 -20.72 -11.22
N LEU A 45 11.39 -20.07 -12.14
CA LEU A 45 10.76 -18.79 -11.86
C LEU A 45 9.48 -19.01 -11.03
N PRO A 46 9.15 -18.12 -10.08
CA PRO A 46 7.98 -18.28 -9.20
C PRO A 46 6.64 -18.04 -9.92
N PHE A 47 6.65 -17.95 -11.25
CA PHE A 47 5.49 -17.70 -12.09
C PHE A 47 5.54 -18.57 -13.34
N PRO A 48 4.37 -18.92 -13.93
CA PRO A 48 4.33 -19.72 -15.14
C PRO A 48 5.02 -19.02 -16.31
N VAL A 49 5.94 -19.74 -16.96
CA VAL A 49 6.64 -19.28 -18.15
C VAL A 49 6.27 -20.19 -19.32
N MET A 50 5.99 -19.58 -20.47
CA MET A 50 5.75 -20.27 -21.72
C MET A 50 6.79 -19.81 -22.74
N SER A 51 7.51 -20.75 -23.33
CA SER A 51 8.39 -20.50 -24.46
C SER A 51 7.58 -20.56 -25.75
N MET A 52 7.67 -19.52 -26.58
CA MET A 52 7.00 -19.49 -27.87
C MET A 52 7.96 -18.89 -28.90
N ALA A 53 8.26 -19.66 -29.95
CA ALA A 53 9.36 -19.37 -30.87
C ALA A 53 10.69 -19.18 -30.11
N ASN A 54 11.32 -18.00 -30.23
CA ASN A 54 12.61 -17.69 -29.63
C ASN A 54 12.51 -16.86 -28.33
N ASP A 55 11.29 -16.54 -27.90
CA ASP A 55 11.04 -15.68 -26.72
C ASP A 55 10.35 -16.47 -25.61
N ARG A 56 10.62 -16.05 -24.37
CA ARG A 56 9.92 -16.56 -23.19
C ARG A 56 8.93 -15.52 -22.71
N TYR A 57 7.72 -15.98 -22.38
CA TYR A 57 6.64 -15.14 -21.92
C TYR A 57 6.23 -15.54 -20.50
N LYS A 58 6.13 -14.55 -19.62
CA LYS A 58 5.38 -14.70 -18.38
C LYS A 58 3.89 -14.65 -18.72
N LEU A 59 3.16 -15.66 -18.24
CA LEU A 59 1.73 -15.74 -18.42
C LEU A 59 0.98 -15.32 -17.17
N THR A 60 -0.04 -14.49 -17.34
CA THR A 60 -0.97 -14.13 -16.27
C THR A 60 -2.40 -14.31 -16.77
N GLY A 61 -3.16 -15.14 -16.07
CA GLY A 61 -4.60 -15.32 -16.32
C GLY A 61 -5.40 -14.30 -15.50
N LEU A 62 -6.37 -13.65 -16.14
CA LEU A 62 -7.27 -12.71 -15.50
C LEU A 62 -8.72 -13.12 -15.78
N VAL A 63 -9.51 -13.28 -14.73
CA VAL A 63 -10.95 -13.58 -14.81
C VAL A 63 -11.71 -12.36 -14.31
N THR A 64 -12.68 -11.88 -15.09
CA THR A 64 -13.46 -10.70 -14.73
C THR A 64 -14.92 -10.82 -15.16
N ASN A 65 -15.82 -10.18 -14.43
CA ASN A 65 -17.21 -9.94 -14.84
C ASN A 65 -17.42 -8.51 -15.39
N ARG A 66 -16.33 -7.77 -15.60
CA ARG A 66 -16.38 -6.37 -16.09
C ARG A 66 -16.43 -6.33 -17.61
N THR A 67 -17.17 -5.36 -18.14
CA THR A 67 -17.39 -5.14 -19.58
C THR A 67 -16.45 -4.12 -20.21
N ILE A 68 -15.52 -3.54 -19.44
CA ILE A 68 -14.54 -2.55 -19.94
C ILE A 68 -13.55 -3.17 -20.94
N ALA A 69 -12.87 -2.32 -21.72
CA ALA A 69 -11.92 -2.75 -22.73
C ALA A 69 -10.78 -3.59 -22.12
N ALA A 70 -10.27 -4.57 -22.88
CA ALA A 70 -9.25 -5.50 -22.39
C ALA A 70 -7.97 -4.79 -21.94
N GLU A 71 -7.53 -3.77 -22.68
CA GLU A 71 -6.35 -2.97 -22.35
C GLU A 71 -6.53 -2.19 -21.04
N GLU A 72 -7.67 -1.52 -20.87
CA GLU A 72 -8.03 -0.78 -19.66
C GLU A 72 -8.12 -1.72 -18.44
N LEU A 73 -8.68 -2.92 -18.62
CA LEU A 73 -8.77 -3.93 -17.57
C LEU A 73 -7.39 -4.43 -17.12
N ILE A 74 -6.43 -4.56 -18.04
CA ILE A 74 -5.05 -4.96 -17.72
C ILE A 74 -4.38 -3.89 -16.86
N TRP A 75 -4.53 -2.61 -17.23
CA TRP A 75 -4.03 -1.49 -16.43
C TRP A 75 -4.69 -1.43 -15.05
N TRP A 76 -6.01 -1.49 -14.99
CA TRP A 76 -6.78 -1.51 -13.74
C TRP A 76 -6.37 -2.69 -12.82
N SER A 77 -6.12 -3.87 -13.40
CA SER A 77 -5.66 -5.02 -12.61
C SER A 77 -4.28 -4.79 -12.01
N ARG A 78 -3.39 -4.07 -12.70
CA ARG A 78 -2.04 -3.75 -12.23
C ARG A 78 -2.02 -2.70 -11.13
N GLU A 79 -2.96 -1.76 -11.14
CA GLU A 79 -3.11 -0.77 -10.06
C GLU A 79 -3.30 -1.45 -8.68
N ARG A 80 -3.94 -2.63 -8.67
CA ARG A 80 -4.11 -3.42 -7.44
C ARG A 80 -2.85 -4.19 -7.01
N CYS A 81 -1.90 -4.44 -7.91
CA CYS A 81 -0.77 -5.35 -7.69
C CYS A 81 0.51 -4.68 -7.14
N GLY A 82 0.41 -3.56 -6.41
CA GLY A 82 1.60 -2.95 -5.80
C GLY A 82 1.34 -2.07 -4.58
N GLU A 83 0.30 -1.23 -4.61
CA GLU A 83 -0.01 -0.30 -3.52
C GLU A 83 -0.56 -1.01 -2.27
N SER A 84 -1.37 -2.05 -2.45
CA SER A 84 -1.92 -2.82 -1.32
C SER A 84 -0.83 -3.57 -0.56
N GLU A 85 0.17 -4.11 -1.25
CA GLU A 85 1.25 -4.87 -0.61
C GLU A 85 2.19 -3.96 0.17
N GLN A 86 2.48 -2.76 -0.35
CA GLN A 86 3.20 -1.72 0.40
C GLN A 86 2.40 -1.24 1.62
N THR A 87 1.10 -1.04 1.46
CA THR A 87 0.20 -0.64 2.56
C THR A 87 0.10 -1.75 3.62
N HIS A 88 0.02 -3.01 3.20
CA HIS A 88 0.02 -4.18 4.10
C HIS A 88 1.35 -4.30 4.86
N ALA A 89 2.49 -4.03 4.21
CA ALA A 89 3.80 -3.99 4.87
C ALA A 89 3.88 -2.85 5.90
N VAL A 90 3.33 -1.66 5.60
CA VAL A 90 3.26 -0.55 6.57
C VAL A 90 2.34 -0.91 7.75
N MET A 91 1.18 -1.50 7.50
CA MET A 91 0.30 -1.97 8.57
C MET A 91 0.98 -3.01 9.46
N LYS A 92 1.67 -3.98 8.84
CA LYS A 92 2.28 -5.11 9.53
C LYS A 92 3.52 -4.70 10.33
N ASP A 93 4.44 -3.99 9.71
CA ASP A 93 5.78 -3.73 10.24
C ASP A 93 5.88 -2.39 10.99
N ASP A 94 5.16 -1.38 10.52
CA ASP A 94 5.28 -0.01 11.04
C ASP A 94 4.22 0.32 12.12
N LEU A 95 3.06 -0.35 12.10
CA LEU A 95 1.92 -0.11 12.99
C LEU A 95 1.50 -1.33 13.84
N ALA A 96 2.40 -2.31 13.99
CA ALA A 96 2.21 -3.48 14.85
C ALA A 96 0.99 -4.37 14.49
N GLY A 97 0.50 -4.32 13.25
CA GLY A 97 -0.54 -5.21 12.76
C GLY A 97 -0.07 -6.67 12.59
N GLY A 98 1.24 -6.91 12.59
CA GLY A 98 1.83 -8.25 12.42
C GLY A 98 1.81 -9.14 13.65
N ARG A 99 1.56 -8.60 14.85
CA ARG A 99 1.52 -9.37 16.09
C ARG A 99 0.25 -9.04 16.86
N LEU A 100 -0.61 -10.04 17.02
CA LEU A 100 -1.85 -9.90 17.77
C LEU A 100 -1.56 -9.94 19.28
N PRO A 101 -2.21 -9.07 20.08
CA PRO A 101 -1.94 -8.97 21.52
C PRO A 101 -2.62 -10.06 22.36
N SER A 102 -3.57 -10.82 21.77
CA SER A 102 -4.38 -11.79 22.51
C SER A 102 -4.76 -13.01 21.66
N GLY A 103 -5.14 -14.11 22.31
CA GLY A 103 -5.81 -15.25 21.68
C GLY A 103 -7.30 -15.03 21.41
N LEU A 104 -7.87 -13.91 21.86
CA LEU A 104 -9.30 -13.60 21.74
C LEU A 104 -9.59 -12.81 20.45
N PHE A 105 -10.52 -13.30 19.63
CA PHE A 105 -10.91 -12.66 18.37
C PHE A 105 -11.41 -11.22 18.55
N GLY A 106 -12.24 -10.95 19.57
CA GLY A 106 -12.76 -9.61 19.83
C GLY A 106 -11.68 -8.59 20.19
N ALA A 107 -10.72 -8.98 21.04
CA ALA A 107 -9.59 -8.14 21.40
C ALA A 107 -8.70 -7.85 20.17
N ASN A 108 -8.50 -8.85 19.32
CA ASN A 108 -7.74 -8.69 18.08
C ASN A 108 -8.46 -7.81 17.05
N ALA A 109 -9.79 -7.87 16.99
CA ALA A 109 -10.57 -6.97 16.15
C ALA A 109 -10.45 -5.52 16.62
N ALA A 110 -10.56 -5.26 17.93
CA ALA A 110 -10.35 -3.93 18.51
C ALA A 110 -8.92 -3.42 18.26
N TRP A 111 -7.91 -4.29 18.39
CA TRP A 111 -6.53 -3.98 18.05
C TRP A 111 -6.37 -3.54 16.59
N TRP A 112 -6.97 -4.28 15.66
CA TRP A 112 -6.99 -3.93 14.24
C TRP A 112 -7.66 -2.58 13.97
N GLN A 113 -8.77 -2.27 14.65
CA GLN A 113 -9.42 -0.96 14.53
C GLN A 113 -8.51 0.17 15.01
N MET A 114 -7.84 0.01 16.15
CA MET A 114 -6.87 1.00 16.63
C MET A 114 -5.70 1.18 15.65
N MET A 115 -5.21 0.10 15.04
CA MET A 115 -4.17 0.16 14.01
C MET A 115 -4.63 0.96 12.78
N ILE A 116 -5.84 0.70 12.28
CA ILE A 116 -6.40 1.43 11.13
C ILE A 116 -6.57 2.92 11.46
N LEU A 117 -7.04 3.25 12.67
CA LEU A 117 -7.12 4.64 13.14
C LEU A 117 -5.74 5.30 13.16
N ALA A 118 -4.72 4.63 13.68
CA ALA A 118 -3.35 5.13 13.69
C ALA A 118 -2.80 5.33 12.26
N LEU A 119 -3.10 4.43 11.33
CA LEU A 119 -2.73 4.57 9.91
C LEU A 119 -3.37 5.83 9.29
N ASN A 120 -4.66 6.02 9.51
CA ASN A 120 -5.40 7.17 8.98
C ASN A 120 -4.91 8.49 9.59
N LEU A 121 -4.65 8.52 10.90
CA LEU A 121 -4.07 9.67 11.59
C LEU A 121 -2.67 10.00 11.07
N ASN A 122 -1.83 9.00 10.85
CA ASN A 122 -0.51 9.19 10.27
C ASN A 122 -0.59 9.78 8.85
N ALA A 123 -1.47 9.21 8.03
CA ALA A 123 -1.74 9.68 6.67
C ALA A 123 -2.26 11.12 6.64
N ALA A 124 -3.15 11.48 7.57
CA ALA A 124 -3.65 12.83 7.73
C ALA A 124 -2.55 13.80 8.18
N LEU A 125 -1.75 13.42 9.18
CA LEU A 125 -0.61 14.21 9.67
C LEU A 125 0.38 14.53 8.53
N GLN A 126 0.73 13.52 7.72
CA GLN A 126 1.64 13.69 6.59
C GLN A 126 1.09 14.64 5.53
N ARG A 127 -0.17 14.46 5.13
CA ARG A 127 -0.79 15.24 4.05
C ARG A 127 -1.15 16.66 4.46
N LEU A 128 -1.72 16.82 5.66
CA LEU A 128 -2.30 18.09 6.10
C LEU A 128 -1.30 18.96 6.87
N ALA A 129 -0.44 18.34 7.69
CA ALA A 129 0.38 19.09 8.64
C ALA A 129 1.88 19.08 8.33
N LEU A 130 2.42 18.07 7.64
CA LEU A 130 3.86 18.01 7.34
C LEU A 130 4.18 18.46 5.91
N GLY A 131 3.33 18.09 4.94
CA GLY A 131 3.42 18.51 3.55
C GLY A 131 3.94 17.42 2.61
N LYS A 132 4.02 17.73 1.31
CA LYS A 132 4.23 16.75 0.22
C LYS A 132 5.49 15.90 0.37
N SER A 133 6.57 16.43 0.95
CA SER A 133 7.83 15.72 1.17
C SER A 133 7.75 14.59 2.21
N TRP A 134 6.68 14.55 3.01
CA TRP A 134 6.47 13.55 4.07
C TRP A 134 5.45 12.47 3.70
N VAL A 135 4.64 12.66 2.66
CA VAL A 135 3.58 11.73 2.25
C VAL A 135 4.11 10.34 1.88
N LYS A 136 5.34 10.27 1.33
CA LYS A 136 5.98 8.99 0.98
C LYS A 136 6.88 8.43 2.09
N LYS A 137 7.01 9.11 3.23
CA LYS A 137 7.91 8.67 4.31
C LYS A 137 7.23 7.64 5.19
N ARG A 138 7.96 6.58 5.54
CA ARG A 138 7.50 5.54 6.48
C ARG A 138 7.38 6.06 7.91
N MET A 139 6.55 5.39 8.71
CA MET A 139 6.35 5.72 10.12
C MET A 139 7.67 5.68 10.90
N LYS A 140 8.56 4.74 10.58
CA LYS A 140 9.91 4.68 11.17
C LYS A 140 10.68 6.00 11.02
N ALA A 141 10.65 6.61 9.84
CA ALA A 141 11.32 7.90 9.61
C ALA A 141 10.65 9.03 10.43
N MET A 142 9.33 9.04 10.51
CA MET A 142 8.58 10.00 11.34
C MET A 142 8.90 9.85 12.82
N ARG A 143 9.02 8.61 13.30
CA ARG A 143 9.35 8.30 14.70
C ARG A 143 10.67 8.96 15.11
N PHE A 144 11.72 8.81 14.31
CA PHE A 144 13.03 9.39 14.63
C PHE A 144 13.14 10.89 14.41
N SER A 145 12.32 11.46 13.51
CA SER A 145 12.45 12.87 13.11
C SER A 145 11.47 13.81 13.80
N LEU A 146 10.34 13.30 14.31
CA LEU A 146 9.24 14.11 14.84
C LEU A 146 8.70 13.62 16.19
N LEU A 147 8.54 12.30 16.38
CA LEU A 147 7.82 11.78 17.55
C LEU A 147 8.73 11.45 18.75
N ASN A 148 9.86 10.80 18.51
CA ASN A 148 10.82 10.38 19.54
C ASN A 148 11.99 11.36 19.61
N ILE A 149 11.68 12.65 19.64
CA ILE A 149 12.68 13.69 19.84
C ILE A 149 12.96 13.82 21.34
N PRO A 150 14.23 13.84 21.77
CA PRO A 150 14.56 14.12 23.17
C PRO A 150 14.12 15.54 23.55
N GLY A 151 13.22 15.62 24.51
CA GLY A 151 12.73 16.88 25.04
C GLY A 151 12.35 16.77 26.50
N ARG A 152 12.46 17.89 27.22
CA ARG A 152 12.01 18.04 28.60
C ARG A 152 10.65 18.75 28.60
N VAL A 153 9.65 18.09 29.14
CA VAL A 153 8.34 18.70 29.39
C VAL A 153 8.39 19.40 30.75
N VAL A 154 8.13 20.70 30.77
CA VAL A 154 8.14 21.53 31.99
C VAL A 154 6.75 22.14 32.14
N HIS A 155 6.13 21.92 33.30
CA HIS A 155 4.88 22.57 33.63
C HIS A 155 5.15 23.73 34.58
N HIS A 156 4.80 24.95 34.17
CA HIS A 156 5.01 26.15 34.98
C HIS A 156 3.95 27.22 34.68
N GLY A 157 3.35 27.81 35.71
CA GLY A 157 2.36 28.88 35.57
C GLY A 157 1.11 28.50 34.78
N ASN A 158 0.57 27.29 35.00
CA ASN A 158 -0.56 26.72 34.25
C ASN A 158 -0.31 26.65 32.72
N ARG A 159 0.96 26.52 32.32
CA ARG A 159 1.38 26.35 30.93
C ARG A 159 2.32 25.15 30.81
N LEU A 160 2.16 24.41 29.72
CA LEU A 160 3.04 23.32 29.33
C LEU A 160 4.12 23.87 28.39
N TRP A 161 5.39 23.70 28.78
CA TRP A 161 6.55 24.04 27.98
C TRP A 161 7.25 22.77 27.54
N ILE A 162 7.68 22.73 26.28
CA ILE A 162 8.50 21.63 25.76
C ILE A 162 9.85 22.23 25.39
N GLN A 163 10.87 21.91 26.19
CA GLN A 163 12.24 22.26 25.90
C GLN A 163 12.84 21.13 25.07
N VAL A 164 13.38 21.47 23.90
CA VAL A 164 13.93 20.48 22.97
C VAL A 164 15.36 20.91 22.67
N ALA A 165 16.31 19.98 22.83
CA ALA A 165 17.72 20.26 22.59
C ALA A 165 17.97 20.32 21.07
N ASP A 166 18.63 21.40 20.64
CA ASP A 166 19.14 21.69 19.30
C ASP A 166 18.42 20.97 18.13
N LEU A 167 17.33 21.59 17.68
CA LEU A 167 16.50 21.06 16.61
C LEU A 167 16.82 21.61 15.22
N GLY A 168 17.60 22.69 15.11
CA GLY A 168 17.85 23.41 13.86
C GLY A 168 16.61 23.50 12.95
N GLN A 169 16.76 23.05 11.70
CA GLN A 169 15.70 23.02 10.67
C GLN A 169 14.46 22.20 11.05
N ARG A 170 14.55 21.27 12.02
CA ARG A 170 13.41 20.44 12.47
C ARG A 170 12.42 21.24 13.30
N LEU A 171 12.88 22.26 14.03
CA LEU A 171 12.01 23.12 14.84
C LEU A 171 11.02 23.88 13.94
N GLU A 172 11.51 24.43 12.83
CA GLU A 172 10.65 25.10 11.85
C GLU A 172 9.57 24.17 11.30
N THR A 173 9.94 22.92 10.99
CA THR A 173 8.99 21.90 10.52
C THR A 173 7.91 21.62 11.57
N LEU A 174 8.29 21.49 12.84
CA LEU A 174 7.35 21.25 13.95
C LEU A 174 6.42 22.44 14.18
N LEU A 175 6.95 23.66 14.17
CA LEU A 175 6.15 24.88 14.34
C LEU A 175 5.17 25.09 13.17
N ALA A 176 5.62 24.85 11.94
CA ALA A 176 4.78 24.90 10.76
C ALA A 176 3.69 23.82 10.79
N ALA A 177 4.02 22.62 11.26
CA ALA A 177 3.03 21.54 11.42
C ALA A 177 1.99 21.88 12.48
N ARG A 178 2.42 22.38 13.64
CA ARG A 178 1.52 22.81 14.72
C ARG A 178 0.57 23.92 14.25
N SER A 179 1.09 24.91 13.51
CA SER A 179 0.28 26.01 12.99
C SER A 179 -0.79 25.51 12.01
N ARG A 180 -0.43 24.58 11.11
CA ARG A 180 -1.38 23.93 10.19
C ARG A 180 -2.44 23.12 10.93
N ILE A 181 -2.08 22.37 11.96
CA ILE A 181 -3.04 21.62 12.79
C ILE A 181 -4.02 22.57 13.50
N LEU A 182 -3.53 23.68 14.06
CA LEU A 182 -4.39 24.67 14.70
C LEU A 182 -5.37 25.32 13.72
N ALA A 183 -4.94 25.59 12.48
CA ALA A 183 -5.83 26.11 11.45
C ALA A 183 -6.94 25.12 11.04
N LEU A 184 -6.72 23.80 11.19
CA LEU A 184 -7.77 22.80 10.98
C LEU A 184 -8.82 22.82 12.10
N ALA A 185 -8.42 23.22 13.32
CA ALA A 185 -9.31 23.27 14.48
C ALA A 185 -10.24 24.50 14.46
N THR A 186 -9.99 25.49 13.60
CA THR A 186 -10.80 26.72 13.49
C THR A 186 -11.95 26.63 12.47
N GLY A 187 -12.25 25.44 11.93
CA GLY A 187 -13.45 25.24 11.11
C GLY A 187 -14.74 25.31 11.95
N PRO A 188 -15.89 25.69 11.36
CA PRO A 188 -17.16 25.61 12.07
C PRO A 188 -17.38 24.16 12.55
N PRO A 189 -17.93 23.94 13.76
CA PRO A 189 -18.33 22.60 14.17
C PRO A 189 -19.34 22.08 13.15
N GLY A 190 -19.01 20.96 12.51
CA GLY A 190 -19.88 20.26 11.56
C GLY A 190 -21.07 19.59 12.24
#